data_AF-A0A7W0Q1R0-F1
#
_entry.id   AF-A0A7W0Q1R0-F1
#
_cell.length_a   1.000
_cell.length_b   1.000
_cell.length_c   1.000
_cell.angle_alpha   90.00
_cell.angle_beta   90.00
_cell.angle_gamma   90.00
#
_symmetry.space_group_name_H-M   'P 1'
#
loop_
_entity.id
_entity.type
_entity.pdbx_description
1 polymer ?
#
loop_
_entity_poly.entity_id
_entity_poly.type
_entity_poly.pdbx_seq_one_letter_code
_entity_poly.pdbx_strand_id
1 'polypeptide(L)'
;MGVEEELLLVDERTLLPVAASARVLERAGKGVKHELLASFVETATDVCESPREAAEQVWALRRRVFDACEAESLRALAIGSHPFATPEDTPVVENPDYLEFAAAAGPVARRQGVCGLHVHVGMPDPETCLRAHEAVLPWLPVVLAVSANSPWFRGQATGLLSTRAEVLATLPRSGVPPAFGSWAGWVQTMERWQRAGVLRKPTQTWWDVRMHPALGTLELRAPDQPTDPRLAGAFVALLHALGVWAANGDGRPASRADGHTNRFFASRFGPRAQLIHPNEDRLVSAAELFAELRELVAPHADFELLEPLGGTSCEADLQLAAGDPRAACADAVERSLASPG
;
A
#
# COMPACT_ATOMS: atom_id res chain seq x y z
N MET A 1 -10.62 7.76 -10.59
CA MET A 1 -9.80 7.11 -9.55
C MET A 1 -8.57 7.97 -9.26
N GLY A 2 -7.80 7.66 -8.22
CA GLY A 2 -6.51 8.30 -7.94
C GLY A 2 -5.54 7.31 -7.29
N VAL A 3 -4.24 7.55 -7.39
CA VAL A 3 -3.21 6.64 -6.89
C VAL A 3 -2.17 7.41 -6.09
N GLU A 4 -1.77 6.85 -4.96
CA GLU A 4 -0.64 7.33 -4.15
C GLU A 4 0.48 6.26 -4.11
N GLU A 5 1.72 6.66 -4.34
CA GLU A 5 2.93 5.83 -4.16
C GLU A 5 3.86 6.44 -3.13
N GLU A 6 4.37 5.64 -2.20
CA GLU A 6 5.39 6.05 -1.24
C GLU A 6 6.78 5.59 -1.71
N LEU A 7 7.75 6.51 -1.81
CA LEU A 7 9.10 6.23 -2.31
C LEU A 7 10.15 6.62 -1.27
N LEU A 8 11.14 5.76 -1.09
CA LEU A 8 12.31 6.01 -0.27
C LEU A 8 13.36 6.81 -1.05
N LEU A 9 14.02 7.74 -0.35
CA LEU A 9 15.17 8.50 -0.83
C LEU A 9 16.43 7.91 -0.19
N VAL A 10 17.36 7.42 -0.99
CA VAL A 10 18.58 6.76 -0.51
C VAL A 10 19.85 7.38 -1.09
N ASP A 11 20.93 7.30 -0.34
CA ASP A 11 22.25 7.71 -0.80
C ASP A 11 22.75 6.77 -1.92
N GLU A 12 23.33 7.32 -2.97
CA GLU A 12 23.70 6.56 -4.16
C GLU A 12 24.77 5.46 -3.92
N ARG A 13 25.58 5.59 -2.86
CA ARG A 13 26.72 4.69 -2.58
C ARG A 13 26.44 3.72 -1.45
N THR A 14 25.92 4.24 -0.36
CA THR A 14 25.62 3.49 0.86
C THR A 14 24.27 2.79 0.77
N LEU A 15 23.37 3.30 -0.09
CA LEU A 15 21.98 2.88 -0.20
C LEU A 15 21.21 3.02 1.12
N LEU A 16 21.64 3.91 2.02
CA LEU A 16 20.92 4.20 3.26
C LEU A 16 19.92 5.34 3.04
N PRO A 17 18.79 5.36 3.77
CA PRO A 17 17.83 6.45 3.69
C PRO A 17 18.46 7.81 4.02
N VAL A 18 18.09 8.84 3.26
CA VAL A 18 18.56 10.21 3.45
C VAL A 18 17.38 11.14 3.66
N ALA A 19 17.43 11.95 4.72
CA ALA A 19 16.44 12.99 5.00
C ALA A 19 16.50 14.14 3.98
N ALA A 20 15.97 13.90 2.78
CA ALA A 20 16.09 14.80 1.62
C ALA A 20 14.74 15.19 1.01
N SER A 21 13.61 14.83 1.62
CA SER A 21 12.28 15.03 1.05
C SER A 21 12.04 16.48 0.59
N ALA A 22 12.43 17.48 1.38
CA ALA A 22 12.24 18.89 1.03
C ALA A 22 12.94 19.28 -0.29
N ARG A 23 14.20 18.85 -0.46
CA ARG A 23 15.00 19.12 -1.68
C ARG A 23 14.42 18.42 -2.90
N VAL A 24 13.98 17.18 -2.73
CA VAL A 24 13.37 16.39 -3.82
C VAL A 24 12.03 17.00 -4.24
N LEU A 25 11.19 17.41 -3.29
CA LEU A 25 9.91 18.07 -3.56
C LEU A 25 10.07 19.37 -4.34
N GLU A 26 11.02 20.21 -3.95
CA GLU A 26 11.31 21.48 -4.62
C GLU A 26 11.61 21.29 -6.12
N ARG A 27 12.28 20.18 -6.46
CA ARG A 27 12.62 19.83 -7.84
C ARG A 27 11.51 19.08 -8.58
N ALA A 28 10.87 18.10 -7.94
CA ALA A 28 9.88 17.23 -8.59
C ALA A 28 8.54 17.92 -8.85
N GLY A 29 8.21 18.94 -8.04
CA GLY A 29 7.06 19.82 -8.25
C GLY A 29 5.71 19.19 -7.90
N LYS A 30 4.66 19.61 -8.62
CA LYS A 30 3.25 19.24 -8.33
C LYS A 30 3.06 17.72 -8.32
N GLY A 31 2.29 17.24 -7.35
CA GLY A 31 1.93 15.81 -7.21
C GLY A 31 2.96 15.01 -6.41
N VAL A 32 3.98 15.66 -5.84
CA VAL A 32 4.89 15.06 -4.88
C VAL A 32 4.76 15.80 -3.55
N LYS A 33 4.55 15.06 -2.46
CA LYS A 33 4.33 15.60 -1.12
C LYS A 33 5.24 14.92 -0.10
N HIS A 34 5.36 15.54 1.06
CA HIS A 34 6.06 14.94 2.19
C HIS A 34 5.29 13.74 2.69
N GLU A 35 6.03 12.76 3.19
CA GLU A 35 5.51 11.69 4.04
C GLU A 35 6.12 11.82 5.45
N LEU A 36 5.64 11.01 6.41
CA LEU A 36 6.00 11.07 7.82
C LEU A 36 7.51 11.18 8.09
N LEU A 37 8.32 10.34 7.45
CA LEU A 37 9.77 10.36 7.61
C LEU A 37 10.40 11.19 6.51
N ALA A 38 11.40 12.02 6.85
CA ALA A 38 12.04 12.95 5.92
C ALA A 38 12.83 12.28 4.79
N SER A 39 13.01 10.95 4.84
CA SER A 39 13.59 10.16 3.74
C SER A 39 12.55 9.58 2.79
N PHE A 40 11.30 10.01 2.88
CA PHE A 40 10.20 9.53 2.05
C PHE A 40 9.60 10.70 1.29
N VAL A 41 9.10 10.39 0.10
CA VAL A 41 8.17 11.24 -0.63
C VAL A 41 6.97 10.40 -1.00
N GLU A 42 5.80 11.02 -1.01
CA GLU A 42 4.61 10.40 -1.58
C GLU A 42 4.30 11.10 -2.91
N THR A 43 4.01 10.32 -3.93
CA THR A 43 3.49 10.83 -5.20
C THR A 43 1.98 10.57 -5.26
N ALA A 44 1.22 11.52 -5.80
CA ALA A 44 -0.22 11.42 -5.95
C ALA A 44 -0.63 11.85 -7.36
N THR A 45 -1.37 11.00 -8.05
CA THR A 45 -1.94 11.33 -9.37
C THR A 45 -3.00 12.42 -9.25
N ASP A 46 -3.32 13.08 -10.36
CA ASP A 46 -4.61 13.78 -10.46
C ASP A 46 -5.76 12.73 -10.48
N VAL A 47 -7.01 13.19 -10.57
CA VAL A 47 -8.14 12.27 -10.75
C VAL A 47 -8.10 11.72 -12.18
N CYS A 48 -7.91 10.41 -12.33
CA CYS A 48 -7.85 9.70 -13.60
C CYS A 48 -9.19 9.06 -13.96
N GLU A 49 -9.50 8.97 -15.25
CA GLU A 49 -10.71 8.33 -15.78
C GLU A 49 -10.53 6.83 -16.04
N SER A 50 -9.28 6.36 -16.12
CA SER A 50 -8.98 4.93 -16.35
C SER A 50 -7.74 4.45 -15.58
N PRO A 51 -7.61 3.13 -15.33
CA PRO A 51 -6.39 2.55 -14.76
C PRO A 51 -5.14 2.78 -15.61
N ARG A 52 -5.29 2.85 -16.94
CA ARG A 52 -4.17 3.09 -17.86
C ARG A 52 -3.61 4.50 -17.71
N GLU A 53 -4.49 5.49 -17.70
CA GLU A 53 -4.10 6.87 -17.41
C GLU A 53 -3.45 6.99 -16.03
N ALA A 54 -4.01 6.32 -15.02
CA ALA A 54 -3.44 6.31 -13.67
C ALA A 54 -2.03 5.69 -13.64
N ALA A 55 -1.82 4.55 -14.32
CA ALA A 55 -0.52 3.90 -14.43
C ALA A 55 0.52 4.78 -15.16
N GLU A 56 0.11 5.47 -16.22
CA GLU A 56 0.96 6.43 -16.94
C GLU A 56 1.36 7.61 -16.05
N GLN A 57 0.40 8.18 -15.30
CA GLN A 57 0.68 9.27 -14.36
C GLN A 57 1.58 8.83 -13.21
N VAL A 58 1.35 7.63 -12.65
CA VAL A 58 2.20 7.01 -11.62
C VAL A 58 3.64 6.92 -12.13
N TRP A 59 3.85 6.37 -13.33
CA TRP A 59 5.18 6.26 -13.91
C TRP A 59 5.83 7.63 -14.14
N ALA A 60 5.08 8.60 -14.66
CA ALA A 60 5.59 9.96 -14.90
C ALA A 60 5.97 10.68 -13.59
N LEU A 61 5.17 10.53 -12.53
CA LEU A 61 5.46 11.04 -11.19
C LEU A 61 6.71 10.39 -10.60
N ARG A 62 6.79 9.06 -10.67
CA ARG A 62 7.95 8.31 -10.22
C ARG A 62 9.21 8.75 -10.96
N ARG A 63 9.18 8.86 -12.29
CA ARG A 63 10.32 9.36 -13.09
C ARG A 63 10.77 10.75 -12.63
N ARG A 64 9.85 11.68 -12.36
CA ARG A 64 10.20 13.01 -11.83
C ARG A 64 10.91 12.95 -10.48
N VAL A 65 10.48 12.07 -9.57
CA VAL A 65 11.16 11.87 -8.29
C VAL A 65 12.59 11.35 -8.49
N PHE A 66 12.78 10.42 -9.43
CA PHE A 66 14.10 9.90 -9.75
C PHE A 66 15.02 10.97 -10.35
N ASP A 67 14.54 11.73 -11.33
CA ASP A 67 15.33 12.82 -11.94
C ASP A 67 15.71 13.89 -10.88
N ALA A 68 14.81 14.16 -9.93
CA ALA A 68 15.08 15.04 -8.79
C ALA A 68 16.13 14.47 -7.83
N CYS A 69 16.15 13.15 -7.62
CA CYS A 69 17.17 12.48 -6.79
C CYS A 69 18.55 12.51 -7.46
N GLU A 70 18.63 12.23 -8.77
CA GLU A 70 19.90 12.24 -9.51
C GLU A 70 20.58 13.63 -9.44
N ALA A 71 19.79 14.70 -9.51
CA ALA A 71 20.28 16.07 -9.36
C ALA A 71 20.86 16.38 -7.96
N GLU A 72 20.60 15.53 -6.96
CA GLU A 72 21.06 15.66 -5.56
C GLU A 72 22.06 14.56 -5.17
N SER A 73 22.58 13.77 -6.12
CA SER A 73 23.41 12.58 -5.86
C SER A 73 22.74 11.54 -4.95
N LEU A 74 21.42 11.38 -5.13
CA LEU A 74 20.57 10.41 -4.44
C LEU A 74 19.98 9.43 -5.46
N ARG A 75 19.38 8.35 -4.95
CA ARG A 75 18.50 7.46 -5.72
C ARG A 75 17.14 7.41 -5.04
N ALA A 76 16.09 7.16 -5.82
CA ALA A 76 14.79 6.80 -5.29
C ALA A 76 14.62 5.27 -5.29
N LEU A 77 13.78 4.77 -4.40
CA LEU A 77 13.56 3.35 -4.17
C LEU A 77 12.08 3.07 -3.91
N ALA A 78 11.46 2.27 -4.77
CA ALA A 78 10.11 1.74 -4.60
C ALA A 78 10.20 0.33 -3.98
N ILE A 79 9.81 0.19 -2.71
CA ILE A 79 9.87 -1.08 -1.97
C ILE A 79 9.00 -1.02 -0.71
N GLY A 80 8.43 -2.13 -0.27
CA GLY A 80 7.61 -2.19 0.93
C GLY A 80 8.34 -1.83 2.22
N SER A 81 9.63 -2.20 2.36
CA SER A 81 10.47 -1.77 3.47
C SER A 81 11.93 -1.73 3.06
N HIS A 82 12.69 -0.81 3.67
CA HIS A 82 14.13 -0.77 3.45
C HIS A 82 14.81 -2.03 4.01
N PRO A 83 15.63 -2.77 3.25
CA PRO A 83 16.12 -4.08 3.68
C PRO A 83 17.04 -4.08 4.91
N PHE A 84 17.94 -3.10 5.02
CA PHE A 84 18.97 -3.07 6.07
C PHE A 84 19.03 -1.82 6.96
N ALA A 85 18.26 -0.78 6.67
CA ALA A 85 18.23 0.42 7.49
C ALA A 85 17.39 0.21 8.75
N THR A 86 17.64 1.05 9.76
CA THR A 86 16.78 1.18 10.94
C THR A 86 15.93 2.44 10.75
N PRO A 87 14.59 2.31 10.58
CA PRO A 87 13.71 3.47 10.36
C PRO A 87 13.85 4.57 11.40
N GLU A 88 14.09 4.20 12.67
CA GLU A 88 14.19 5.15 13.77
C GLU A 88 15.39 6.12 13.66
N ASP A 89 16.39 5.81 12.84
CA ASP A 89 17.53 6.67 12.56
C ASP A 89 17.17 7.83 11.62
N THR A 90 16.01 7.74 10.94
CA THR A 90 15.50 8.79 10.07
C THR A 90 14.63 9.77 10.86
N PRO A 91 14.86 11.09 10.73
CA PRO A 91 14.01 12.08 11.37
C PRO A 91 12.60 12.11 10.75
N VAL A 92 11.62 12.44 11.58
CA VAL A 92 10.28 12.86 11.12
C VAL A 92 10.44 14.17 10.36
N VAL A 93 9.69 14.35 9.28
CA VAL A 93 9.69 15.60 8.51
C VAL A 93 9.27 16.78 9.38
N GLU A 94 9.83 17.96 9.12
CA GLU A 94 9.49 19.21 9.83
C GLU A 94 8.11 19.75 9.42
N ASN A 95 7.07 18.96 9.65
CA ASN A 95 5.67 19.31 9.42
C ASN A 95 4.92 19.21 10.75
N PRO A 96 4.15 20.23 11.16
CA PRO A 96 3.45 20.24 12.45
C PRO A 96 2.52 19.03 12.68
N ASP A 97 1.76 18.60 11.66
CA ASP A 97 0.82 17.49 11.79
C ASP A 97 1.55 16.15 11.99
N TYR A 98 2.66 15.94 11.27
CA TYR A 98 3.47 14.73 11.41
C TYR A 98 4.24 14.70 12.73
N LEU A 99 4.77 15.83 13.19
CA LEU A 99 5.45 15.94 14.49
C LEU A 99 4.48 15.66 15.63
N GLU A 100 3.27 16.20 15.55
CA GLU A 100 2.24 15.95 16.55
C GLU A 100 1.80 14.48 16.56
N PHE A 101 1.57 13.90 15.38
CA PHE A 101 1.27 12.48 15.27
C PHE A 101 2.38 11.62 15.86
N ALA A 102 3.65 11.91 15.54
CA ALA A 102 4.79 11.17 16.07
C ALA A 102 4.90 11.29 17.59
N ALA A 103 4.59 12.46 18.16
CA ALA A 103 4.55 12.65 19.61
C ALA A 103 3.43 11.82 20.27
N ALA A 104 2.24 11.78 19.66
CA ALA A 104 1.10 11.04 20.18
C ALA A 104 1.24 9.51 20.05
N ALA A 105 1.77 9.04 18.91
CA ALA A 105 1.99 7.62 18.65
C ALA A 105 3.27 7.08 19.31
N GLY A 106 4.24 7.94 19.63
CA GLY A 106 5.47 7.54 20.28
C GLY A 106 6.37 6.68 19.38
N PRO A 107 7.07 5.67 19.92
CA PRO A 107 8.06 4.90 19.15
C PRO A 107 7.52 4.20 17.89
N VAL A 108 6.22 3.86 17.84
CA VAL A 108 5.66 3.16 16.67
C VAL A 108 5.61 4.03 15.43
N ALA A 109 5.47 5.36 15.57
CA ALA A 109 5.52 6.27 14.43
C ALA A 109 6.91 6.28 13.77
N ARG A 110 7.98 6.24 14.58
CA ARG A 110 9.36 6.19 14.05
C ARG A 110 9.71 4.86 13.38
N ARG A 111 8.91 3.82 13.61
CA ARG A 111 9.06 2.51 12.95
C ARG A 111 8.37 2.44 11.59
N GLN A 112 7.58 3.45 11.21
CA GLN A 112 6.85 3.49 9.94
C GLN A 112 7.77 3.83 8.74
N GLY A 113 8.92 3.15 8.65
CA GLY A 113 9.82 3.20 7.50
C GLY A 113 9.43 2.20 6.42
N VAL A 114 8.14 2.22 6.05
CA VAL A 114 7.54 1.26 5.12
C VAL A 114 6.72 2.01 4.07
N CYS A 115 6.70 1.53 2.83
CA CYS A 115 6.01 2.19 1.71
C CYS A 115 4.88 1.33 1.16
N GLY A 116 3.74 1.91 0.84
CA GLY A 116 2.63 1.27 0.14
C GLY A 116 2.20 1.95 -1.15
N LEU A 117 1.40 1.21 -1.91
CA LEU A 117 0.59 1.73 -2.99
C LEU A 117 -0.86 1.87 -2.49
N HIS A 118 -1.45 3.06 -2.63
CA HIS A 118 -2.85 3.30 -2.27
C HIS A 118 -3.66 3.64 -3.51
N VAL A 119 -4.82 3.02 -3.66
CA VAL A 119 -5.72 3.25 -4.80
C VAL A 119 -7.05 3.77 -4.30
N HIS A 120 -7.41 4.97 -4.74
CA HIS A 120 -8.68 5.61 -4.48
C HIS A 120 -9.67 5.35 -5.62
N VAL A 121 -10.78 4.68 -5.31
CA VAL A 121 -11.88 4.43 -6.25
C VAL A 121 -13.04 5.36 -5.89
N GLY A 122 -13.49 6.16 -6.87
CA GLY A 122 -14.64 7.06 -6.70
C GLY A 122 -15.91 6.28 -6.43
N MET A 123 -16.68 6.69 -5.41
CA MET A 123 -17.90 6.03 -5.00
C MET A 123 -19.13 6.93 -5.29
N PRO A 124 -20.23 6.37 -5.81
CA PRO A 124 -21.38 7.16 -6.23
C PRO A 124 -22.13 7.79 -5.05
N ASP A 125 -22.14 7.09 -3.91
CA ASP A 125 -22.80 7.52 -2.69
C ASP A 125 -22.19 6.80 -1.46
N PRO A 126 -22.44 7.30 -0.24
CA PRO A 126 -21.87 6.72 0.97
C PRO A 126 -22.32 5.28 1.26
N GLU A 127 -23.52 4.89 0.85
CA GLU A 127 -24.06 3.58 1.22
C GLU A 127 -23.45 2.52 0.32
N THR A 128 -23.26 2.86 -0.96
CA THR A 128 -22.47 2.08 -1.91
C THR A 128 -21.02 1.98 -1.46
N CYS A 129 -20.42 3.07 -0.96
CA CYS A 129 -19.05 3.07 -0.44
C CYS A 129 -18.89 2.08 0.73
N LEU A 130 -19.85 2.06 1.69
CA LEU A 130 -19.81 1.09 2.79
C LEU A 130 -20.02 -0.35 2.31
N ARG A 131 -20.96 -0.60 1.40
CA ARG A 131 -21.15 -1.95 0.85
C ARG A 131 -19.88 -2.44 0.14
N ALA A 132 -19.26 -1.57 -0.66
CA ALA A 132 -18.01 -1.86 -1.33
C ALA A 132 -16.88 -2.13 -0.33
N HIS A 133 -16.77 -1.30 0.71
CA HIS A 133 -15.83 -1.51 1.82
C HIS A 133 -15.96 -2.91 2.43
N GLU A 134 -17.17 -3.37 2.75
CA GLU A 134 -17.39 -4.72 3.30
C GLU A 134 -17.06 -5.84 2.30
N ALA A 135 -17.38 -5.63 1.02
CA ALA A 135 -17.22 -6.61 -0.06
C ALA A 135 -15.77 -6.85 -0.46
N VAL A 136 -14.88 -5.84 -0.37
CA VAL A 136 -13.47 -6.00 -0.73
C VAL A 136 -12.64 -6.68 0.36
N LEU A 137 -13.07 -6.60 1.63
CA LEU A 137 -12.29 -7.09 2.78
C LEU A 137 -11.81 -8.54 2.68
N PRO A 138 -12.61 -9.53 2.23
CA PRO A 138 -12.15 -10.91 2.10
C PRO A 138 -11.00 -11.08 1.11
N TRP A 139 -10.88 -10.17 0.14
CA TRP A 139 -9.92 -10.24 -0.97
C TRP A 139 -8.62 -9.48 -0.71
N LEU A 140 -8.59 -8.54 0.26
CA LEU A 140 -7.39 -7.78 0.58
C LEU A 140 -6.20 -8.65 1.04
N PRO A 141 -6.38 -9.73 1.82
CA PRO A 141 -5.29 -10.65 2.12
C PRO A 141 -4.69 -11.31 0.87
N VAL A 142 -5.51 -11.58 -0.15
CA VAL A 142 -5.04 -12.16 -1.43
C VAL A 142 -4.18 -11.13 -2.16
N VAL A 143 -4.62 -9.87 -2.21
CA VAL A 143 -3.83 -8.76 -2.79
C VAL A 143 -2.52 -8.55 -2.03
N LEU A 144 -2.56 -8.55 -0.68
CA LEU A 144 -1.36 -8.46 0.15
C LEU A 144 -0.39 -9.62 -0.14
N ALA A 145 -0.91 -10.84 -0.28
CA ALA A 145 -0.10 -12.01 -0.54
C ALA A 145 0.71 -11.88 -1.84
N VAL A 146 0.08 -11.43 -2.93
CA VAL A 146 0.76 -11.33 -4.24
C VAL A 146 1.60 -10.06 -4.40
N SER A 147 1.32 -9.01 -3.63
CA SER A 147 2.10 -7.74 -3.66
C SER A 147 3.30 -7.74 -2.73
N ALA A 148 3.42 -8.72 -1.83
CA ALA A 148 4.46 -8.79 -0.82
C ALA A 148 5.88 -8.62 -1.41
N ASN A 149 6.62 -7.64 -0.90
CA ASN A 149 7.99 -7.36 -1.35
C ASN A 149 8.89 -6.78 -0.26
N SER A 150 8.64 -7.14 1.00
CA SER A 150 9.41 -6.63 2.13
C SER A 150 9.89 -7.75 3.08
N PRO A 151 10.69 -8.73 2.62
CA PRO A 151 11.13 -9.86 3.45
C PRO A 151 12.30 -9.54 4.41
N TRP A 152 12.96 -8.39 4.20
CA TRP A 152 14.11 -7.95 4.98
C TRP A 152 13.75 -6.75 5.85
N PHE A 153 14.24 -6.73 7.08
CA PHE A 153 14.09 -5.58 7.98
C PHE A 153 15.28 -5.49 8.93
N ARG A 154 15.89 -4.31 9.04
CA ARG A 154 17.05 -4.06 9.90
C ARG A 154 18.20 -5.05 9.67
N GLY A 155 18.38 -5.47 8.42
CA GLY A 155 19.48 -6.30 7.96
C GLY A 155 19.25 -7.80 8.17
N GLN A 156 18.03 -8.20 8.57
CA GLN A 156 17.68 -9.58 8.84
C GLN A 156 16.48 -10.01 8.02
N ALA A 157 16.48 -11.27 7.57
CA ALA A 157 15.30 -11.88 7.01
C ALA A 157 14.29 -12.07 8.13
N THR A 158 13.10 -11.48 7.99
CA THR A 158 12.09 -11.49 9.06
C THR A 158 11.31 -12.81 9.12
N GLY A 159 11.41 -13.60 8.05
CA GLY A 159 10.55 -14.73 7.79
C GLY A 159 9.19 -14.31 7.20
N LEU A 160 8.81 -13.04 7.27
CA LEU A 160 7.65 -12.50 6.54
C LEU A 160 8.04 -12.27 5.07
N LEU A 161 7.05 -12.23 4.18
CA LEU A 161 7.24 -11.71 2.82
C LEU A 161 6.76 -10.26 2.71
N SER A 162 5.80 -9.84 3.53
CA SER A 162 5.46 -8.43 3.76
C SER A 162 5.72 -8.06 5.22
N THR A 163 6.90 -7.48 5.49
CA THR A 163 7.19 -6.85 6.79
C THR A 163 6.40 -5.55 6.94
N ARG A 164 6.13 -4.84 5.83
CA ARG A 164 5.30 -3.64 5.84
C ARG A 164 3.99 -3.86 6.57
N ALA A 165 3.26 -4.92 6.23
CA ALA A 165 1.95 -5.19 6.80
C ALA A 165 1.97 -5.30 8.32
N GLU A 166 3.01 -5.90 8.90
CA GLU A 166 3.15 -6.07 10.34
C GLU A 166 3.69 -4.82 11.04
N VAL A 167 4.59 -4.06 10.39
CA VAL A 167 5.04 -2.75 10.90
C VAL A 167 3.89 -1.74 10.95
N LEU A 168 3.09 -1.67 9.89
CA LEU A 168 1.91 -0.80 9.83
C LEU A 168 0.87 -1.20 10.87
N ALA A 169 0.74 -2.50 11.14
CA ALA A 169 -0.19 -3.03 12.15
C ALA A 169 0.16 -2.64 13.61
N THR A 170 1.32 -2.02 13.84
CA THR A 170 1.67 -1.47 15.17
C THR A 170 1.06 -0.09 15.45
N LEU A 171 0.50 0.57 14.42
CA LEU A 171 -0.22 1.83 14.60
C LEU A 171 -1.58 1.61 15.26
N PRO A 172 -2.14 2.63 15.95
CA PRO A 172 -3.48 2.49 16.49
C PRO A 172 -4.51 2.47 15.36
N ARG A 173 -5.55 1.61 15.43
CA ARG A 173 -6.61 1.52 14.40
C ARG A 173 -6.04 1.14 13.02
N SER A 174 -5.19 0.13 12.99
CA SER A 174 -4.57 -0.41 11.79
C SER A 174 -5.11 -1.79 11.39
N GLY A 175 -4.78 -2.24 10.18
CA GLY A 175 -5.14 -3.58 9.70
C GLY A 175 -6.61 -3.70 9.32
N VAL A 176 -7.27 -4.78 9.73
CA VAL A 176 -8.66 -5.04 9.32
C VAL A 176 -9.61 -4.06 10.04
N PRO A 177 -10.44 -3.29 9.32
CA PRO A 177 -11.36 -2.33 9.91
C PRO A 177 -12.47 -3.01 10.74
N PRO A 178 -12.99 -2.31 11.77
CA PRO A 178 -14.17 -2.75 12.52
C PRO A 178 -15.40 -2.97 11.63
N ALA A 179 -16.38 -3.72 12.14
CA ALA A 179 -17.71 -3.81 11.55
C ALA A 179 -18.58 -2.65 12.03
N PHE A 180 -18.98 -1.78 11.11
CA PHE A 180 -19.82 -0.61 11.42
C PHE A 180 -21.31 -0.90 11.24
N GLY A 181 -21.67 -1.91 10.45
CA GLY A 181 -23.05 -2.35 10.19
C GLY A 181 -23.87 -1.42 9.28
N SER A 182 -23.68 -0.10 9.38
CA SER A 182 -24.34 0.89 8.53
C SER A 182 -23.51 2.16 8.40
N TRP A 183 -23.83 3.00 7.41
CA TRP A 183 -23.13 4.27 7.22
C TRP A 183 -23.35 5.20 8.41
N ALA A 184 -24.58 5.24 8.93
CA ALA A 184 -24.89 5.94 10.17
C ALA A 184 -24.05 5.42 11.35
N GLY A 185 -23.83 4.11 11.46
CA GLY A 185 -22.96 3.51 12.49
C GLY A 185 -21.50 3.93 12.33
N TRP A 186 -21.01 4.01 11.09
CA TRP A 186 -19.67 4.52 10.80
C TRP A 186 -19.54 6.00 11.19
N VAL A 187 -20.47 6.86 10.74
CA VAL A 187 -20.51 8.30 11.05
C VAL A 187 -20.53 8.51 12.57
N GLN A 188 -21.43 7.84 13.28
CA GLN A 188 -21.51 7.93 14.75
C GLN A 188 -20.20 7.54 15.43
N THR A 189 -19.50 6.53 14.91
CA THR A 189 -18.21 6.10 15.44
C THR A 189 -17.14 7.17 15.21
N MET A 190 -17.04 7.71 13.99
CA MET A 190 -16.06 8.75 13.65
C MET A 190 -16.31 10.03 14.47
N GLU A 191 -17.55 10.51 14.53
CA GLU A 191 -17.92 11.70 15.31
C GLU A 191 -17.68 11.51 16.81
N ARG A 192 -17.95 10.31 17.35
CA ARG A 192 -17.64 9.98 18.75
C ARG A 192 -16.14 10.03 18.99
N TRP A 193 -15.33 9.44 18.11
CA TRP A 193 -13.87 9.45 18.24
C TRP A 193 -13.29 10.86 18.09
N GLN A 194 -13.85 11.70 17.22
CA GLN A 194 -13.48 13.11 17.11
C GLN A 194 -13.81 13.89 18.39
N ARG A 195 -15.05 13.79 18.88
CA ARG A 195 -15.45 14.46 20.14
C ARG A 195 -14.65 14.00 21.36
N ALA A 196 -14.25 12.73 21.39
CA ALA A 196 -13.44 12.16 22.45
C ALA A 196 -11.93 12.48 22.31
N GLY A 197 -11.50 13.15 21.24
CA GLY A 197 -10.09 13.46 20.98
C GLY A 197 -9.24 12.25 20.58
N VAL A 198 -9.85 11.13 20.16
CA VAL A 198 -9.14 9.91 19.72
C VAL A 198 -8.49 10.10 18.36
N LEU A 199 -9.12 10.89 17.49
CA LEU A 199 -8.58 11.33 16.20
C LEU A 199 -9.12 12.72 15.84
N ARG A 200 -8.45 13.42 14.93
CA ARG A 200 -8.86 14.72 14.37
C ARG A 200 -9.68 14.57 13.10
N LYS A 201 -9.25 13.67 12.22
CA LYS A 201 -9.86 13.40 10.92
C LYS A 201 -10.05 11.89 10.72
N PRO A 202 -11.11 11.44 10.03
CA PRO A 202 -11.36 10.02 9.79
C PRO A 202 -10.17 9.28 9.16
N THR A 203 -9.31 9.96 8.41
CA THR A 203 -8.12 9.36 7.79
C THR A 203 -6.99 9.02 8.77
N GLN A 204 -7.10 9.37 10.06
CA GLN A 204 -6.20 8.86 11.12
C GLN A 204 -6.58 7.44 11.58
N THR A 205 -6.89 6.60 10.59
CA THR A 205 -7.14 5.17 10.64
C THR A 205 -6.25 4.52 9.57
N TRP A 206 -5.42 3.57 9.96
CA TRP A 206 -4.44 2.90 9.08
C TRP A 206 -4.94 1.51 8.69
N TRP A 207 -6.23 1.44 8.36
CA TRP A 207 -6.84 0.20 7.91
C TRP A 207 -6.39 -0.17 6.50
N ASP A 208 -6.42 -1.46 6.18
CA ASP A 208 -6.04 -1.98 4.86
C ASP A 208 -7.02 -1.48 3.75
N VAL A 209 -8.21 -1.04 4.15
CA VAL A 209 -9.16 -0.27 3.34
C VAL A 209 -9.86 0.77 4.21
N ARG A 210 -10.10 1.98 3.69
CA ARG A 210 -10.88 3.00 4.40
C ARG A 210 -11.77 3.82 3.46
N MET A 211 -12.84 4.36 4.01
CA MET A 211 -13.69 5.33 3.32
C MET A 211 -13.10 6.74 3.50
N HIS A 212 -12.99 7.50 2.43
CA HIS A 212 -12.41 8.84 2.42
C HIS A 212 -13.47 9.89 2.05
N PRO A 213 -14.29 10.36 3.00
CA PRO A 213 -15.46 11.19 2.71
C PRO A 213 -15.12 12.53 2.05
N ALA A 214 -13.96 13.12 2.38
CA ALA A 214 -13.53 14.39 1.77
C ALA A 214 -13.18 14.26 0.27
N LEU A 215 -12.91 13.03 -0.20
CA LEU A 215 -12.65 12.75 -1.62
C LEU A 215 -13.80 11.99 -2.28
N GLY A 216 -14.77 11.49 -1.52
CA GLY A 216 -15.83 10.63 -2.03
C GLY A 216 -15.31 9.28 -2.55
N THR A 217 -14.26 8.72 -1.93
CA THR A 217 -13.60 7.50 -2.43
C THR A 217 -13.56 6.37 -1.39
N LEU A 218 -13.47 5.14 -1.90
CA LEU A 218 -12.97 4.00 -1.15
C LEU A 218 -11.48 3.86 -1.46
N GLU A 219 -10.66 3.80 -0.42
CA GLU A 219 -9.21 3.78 -0.52
C GLU A 219 -8.67 2.41 -0.12
N LEU A 220 -8.09 1.68 -1.08
CA LEU A 220 -7.51 0.35 -0.89
C LEU A 220 -6.00 0.48 -0.69
N ARG A 221 -5.48 -0.05 0.43
CA ARG A 221 -4.13 0.23 0.96
C ARG A 221 -3.32 -1.02 1.29
N ALA A 222 -3.85 -2.19 0.93
CA ALA A 222 -3.26 -3.49 1.22
C ALA A 222 -1.86 -3.71 0.62
N PRO A 223 -1.55 -3.30 -0.63
CA PRO A 223 -0.27 -3.64 -1.23
C PRO A 223 0.95 -3.04 -0.54
N ASP A 224 2.04 -3.80 -0.51
CA ASP A 224 3.38 -3.20 -0.44
C ASP A 224 3.62 -2.33 -1.69
N GLN A 225 4.48 -1.33 -1.59
CA GLN A 225 4.88 -0.50 -2.73
C GLN A 225 5.60 -1.34 -3.79
N PRO A 226 5.01 -1.59 -4.97
CA PRO A 226 5.64 -2.42 -6.00
C PRO A 226 6.92 -1.77 -6.53
N THR A 227 7.98 -2.56 -6.62
CA THR A 227 9.27 -2.10 -7.14
C THR A 227 9.17 -1.89 -8.64
N ASP A 228 8.74 -2.89 -9.41
CA ASP A 228 8.52 -2.74 -10.85
C ASP A 228 7.30 -1.82 -11.14
N PRO A 229 7.45 -0.74 -11.93
CA PRO A 229 6.33 0.14 -12.26
C PRO A 229 5.22 -0.56 -13.06
N ARG A 230 5.52 -1.64 -13.80
CA ARG A 230 4.50 -2.46 -14.48
C ARG A 230 3.62 -3.19 -13.47
N LEU A 231 4.20 -3.67 -12.36
CA LEU A 231 3.44 -4.25 -11.26
C LEU A 231 2.61 -3.18 -10.55
N ALA A 232 3.13 -1.96 -10.37
CA ALA A 232 2.35 -0.85 -9.84
C ALA A 232 1.10 -0.59 -10.71
N GLY A 233 1.26 -0.47 -12.03
CA GLY A 233 0.13 -0.33 -12.96
C GLY A 233 -0.86 -1.51 -12.90
N ALA A 234 -0.36 -2.73 -12.76
CA ALA A 234 -1.20 -3.92 -12.63
C ALA A 234 -2.01 -3.95 -11.33
N PHE A 235 -1.41 -3.56 -10.20
CA PHE A 235 -2.13 -3.43 -8.92
C PHE A 235 -3.14 -2.28 -8.94
N VAL A 236 -2.83 -1.17 -9.62
CA VAL A 236 -3.78 -0.07 -9.86
C VAL A 236 -5.02 -0.59 -10.61
N ALA A 237 -4.83 -1.34 -11.69
CA ALA A 237 -5.92 -1.95 -12.45
C ALA A 237 -6.72 -2.96 -11.63
N LEU A 238 -6.05 -3.84 -10.88
CA LEU A 238 -6.68 -4.85 -10.05
C LEU A 238 -7.57 -4.22 -8.96
N LEU A 239 -7.01 -3.26 -8.21
CA LEU A 239 -7.72 -2.61 -7.10
C LEU A 239 -8.87 -1.73 -7.59
N HIS A 240 -8.71 -1.08 -8.75
CA HIS A 240 -9.81 -0.37 -9.39
C HIS A 240 -10.95 -1.31 -9.77
N ALA A 241 -10.63 -2.41 -10.47
CA ALA A 241 -11.63 -3.38 -10.90
C ALA A 241 -12.34 -4.05 -9.70
N LEU A 242 -11.59 -4.35 -8.62
CA LEU A 242 -12.14 -4.85 -7.36
C LEU A 242 -13.09 -3.83 -6.71
N GLY A 243 -12.72 -2.55 -6.68
CA GLY A 243 -13.59 -1.49 -6.18
C GLY A 243 -14.87 -1.31 -6.99
N VAL A 244 -14.79 -1.38 -8.32
CA VAL A 244 -15.95 -1.30 -9.23
C VAL A 244 -16.87 -2.51 -9.05
N TRP A 245 -16.32 -3.72 -9.04
CA TRP A 245 -17.06 -4.95 -8.74
C TRP A 245 -17.82 -4.83 -7.41
N ALA A 246 -17.13 -4.39 -6.36
CA ALA A 246 -17.68 -4.27 -5.03
C ALA A 246 -18.81 -3.22 -4.95
N ALA A 247 -18.70 -2.13 -5.73
CA ALA A 247 -19.73 -1.09 -5.82
C ALA A 247 -21.01 -1.58 -6.53
N ASN A 248 -20.91 -2.55 -7.43
CA ASN A 248 -22.06 -3.13 -8.15
C ASN A 248 -22.92 -4.07 -7.27
N GLY A 249 -22.47 -4.40 -6.05
CA GLY A 249 -23.30 -5.03 -5.02
C GLY A 249 -23.20 -6.56 -4.91
N ASP A 250 -22.19 -7.17 -5.53
CA ASP A 250 -22.07 -8.64 -5.63
C ASP A 250 -21.27 -9.30 -4.48
N GLY A 251 -20.75 -8.51 -3.53
CA GLY A 251 -19.88 -9.01 -2.46
C GLY A 251 -20.56 -9.26 -1.11
N ARG A 252 -20.00 -10.19 -0.33
CA ARG A 252 -20.43 -10.50 1.04
C ARG A 252 -19.49 -9.87 2.07
N PRO A 253 -19.99 -9.43 3.24
CA PRO A 253 -19.14 -8.94 4.32
C PRO A 253 -18.16 -10.00 4.82
N ALA A 254 -16.93 -9.60 5.10
CA ALA A 254 -15.94 -10.48 5.72
C ALA A 254 -16.18 -10.67 7.23
N SER A 255 -15.92 -11.88 7.70
CA SER A 255 -15.55 -12.13 9.10
C SER A 255 -14.25 -11.40 9.41
N ARG A 256 -14.26 -10.57 10.46
CA ARG A 256 -13.05 -9.85 10.89
C ARG A 256 -12.02 -10.82 11.46
N ALA A 257 -12.45 -11.88 12.13
CA ALA A 257 -11.53 -12.88 12.66
C ALA A 257 -10.77 -13.59 11.54
N ASP A 258 -11.48 -13.96 10.47
CA ASP A 258 -10.88 -14.60 9.29
C ASP A 258 -10.00 -13.60 8.54
N GLY A 259 -10.45 -12.34 8.42
CA GLY A 259 -9.64 -11.27 7.84
C GLY A 259 -8.30 -11.08 8.56
N HIS A 260 -8.28 -11.02 9.90
CA HIS A 260 -7.04 -10.91 10.67
C HIS A 260 -6.14 -12.14 10.48
N THR A 261 -6.75 -13.33 10.48
CA THR A 261 -6.05 -14.60 10.31
C THR A 261 -5.40 -14.69 8.93
N ASN A 262 -6.19 -14.46 7.88
CA ASN A 262 -5.74 -14.47 6.49
C ASN A 262 -4.68 -13.41 6.23
N ARG A 263 -4.85 -12.20 6.79
CA ARG A 263 -3.85 -11.11 6.64
C ARG A 263 -2.48 -11.52 7.16
N PHE A 264 -2.40 -12.16 8.33
CA PHE A 264 -1.12 -12.66 8.86
C PHE A 264 -0.53 -13.77 7.98
N PHE A 265 -1.33 -14.74 7.53
CA PHE A 265 -0.83 -15.80 6.66
C PHE A 265 -0.37 -15.25 5.31
N ALA A 266 -1.07 -14.28 4.76
CA ALA A 266 -0.68 -13.55 3.56
C ALA A 266 0.64 -12.80 3.76
N SER A 267 0.81 -12.03 4.84
CA SER A 267 2.06 -11.31 5.12
C SER A 267 3.23 -12.27 5.34
N ARG A 268 3.00 -13.44 5.95
CA ARG A 268 4.03 -14.42 6.27
C ARG A 268 4.45 -15.31 5.10
N PHE A 269 3.52 -15.72 4.25
CA PHE A 269 3.76 -16.75 3.24
C PHE A 269 3.49 -16.27 1.79
N GLY A 270 2.95 -15.06 1.62
CA GLY A 270 2.63 -14.47 0.33
C GLY A 270 1.81 -15.41 -0.55
N PRO A 271 2.17 -15.60 -1.84
CA PRO A 271 1.41 -16.45 -2.77
C PRO A 271 1.27 -17.92 -2.33
N ARG A 272 2.12 -18.38 -1.41
CA ARG A 272 2.14 -19.75 -0.89
C ARG A 272 1.27 -19.93 0.35
N ALA A 273 0.62 -18.87 0.83
CA ALA A 273 -0.25 -18.93 1.99
C ALA A 273 -1.44 -19.86 1.76
N GLN A 274 -1.88 -20.51 2.84
CA GLN A 274 -3.20 -21.15 2.91
C GLN A 274 -4.13 -20.19 3.65
N LEU A 275 -5.19 -19.75 2.99
CA LEU A 275 -6.14 -18.76 3.47
C LEU A 275 -7.52 -19.38 3.59
N ILE A 276 -8.31 -18.91 4.55
CA ILE A 276 -9.72 -19.26 4.70
C ILE A 276 -10.48 -18.68 3.50
N HIS A 277 -11.22 -19.52 2.78
CA HIS A 277 -12.00 -19.09 1.62
C HIS A 277 -13.09 -18.08 2.03
N PRO A 278 -13.34 -17.01 1.25
CA PRO A 278 -14.34 -16.00 1.59
C PRO A 278 -15.77 -16.53 1.79
N ASN A 279 -16.13 -17.62 1.11
CA ASN A 279 -17.50 -18.14 1.03
C ASN A 279 -17.65 -19.61 1.41
N GLU A 280 -16.56 -20.30 1.78
CA GLU A 280 -16.56 -21.75 2.01
C GLU A 280 -15.77 -22.10 3.27
N ASP A 281 -16.17 -23.16 3.96
CA ASP A 281 -15.50 -23.64 5.18
C ASP A 281 -14.26 -24.49 4.86
N ARG A 282 -13.32 -23.93 4.08
CA ARG A 282 -12.05 -24.60 3.71
C ARG A 282 -10.88 -23.63 3.61
N LEU A 283 -9.67 -24.20 3.73
CA LEU A 283 -8.44 -23.52 3.35
C LEU A 283 -8.17 -23.68 1.86
N VAL A 284 -7.61 -22.64 1.25
CA VAL A 284 -7.33 -22.52 -0.19
C VAL A 284 -6.00 -21.80 -0.35
N SER A 285 -5.23 -22.12 -1.36
CA SER A 285 -3.98 -21.38 -1.58
C SER A 285 -4.28 -19.93 -2.00
N ALA A 286 -3.41 -18.99 -1.61
CA ALA A 286 -3.53 -17.60 -2.05
C ALA A 286 -3.45 -17.48 -3.58
N ALA A 287 -2.69 -18.34 -4.25
CA ALA A 287 -2.63 -18.41 -5.72
C ALA A 287 -3.97 -18.83 -6.35
N GLU A 288 -4.66 -19.84 -5.80
CA GLU A 288 -6.00 -20.24 -6.25
C GLU A 288 -7.01 -19.12 -6.02
N LEU A 289 -7.03 -18.52 -4.82
CA LEU A 289 -7.89 -17.37 -4.53
C LEU A 289 -7.58 -16.15 -5.41
N PHE A 290 -6.32 -15.98 -5.83
CA PHE A 290 -5.97 -14.93 -6.76
C PHE A 290 -6.51 -15.20 -8.17
N ALA A 291 -6.52 -16.45 -8.62
CA ALA A 291 -7.18 -16.83 -9.87
C ALA A 291 -8.69 -16.55 -9.80
N GLU A 292 -9.35 -16.94 -8.71
CA GLU A 292 -10.77 -16.62 -8.48
C GLU A 292 -11.01 -15.10 -8.44
N LEU A 293 -10.13 -14.33 -7.77
CA LEU A 293 -10.21 -12.87 -7.76
C LEU A 293 -10.11 -12.28 -9.17
N ARG A 294 -9.20 -12.79 -10.02
CA ARG A 294 -9.06 -12.35 -11.41
C ARG A 294 -10.31 -12.62 -12.23
N GLU A 295 -10.92 -13.80 -12.06
CA GLU A 295 -12.19 -14.14 -12.72
C GLU A 295 -13.34 -13.25 -12.22
N LEU A 296 -13.34 -12.92 -10.93
CA LEU A 296 -14.35 -12.07 -10.30
C LEU A 296 -14.28 -10.63 -10.81
N VAL A 297 -13.08 -10.06 -10.97
CA VAL A 297 -12.92 -8.67 -11.46
C VAL A 297 -12.83 -8.57 -12.98
N ALA A 298 -12.73 -9.69 -13.70
CA ALA A 298 -12.60 -9.76 -15.16
C ALA A 298 -13.57 -8.84 -15.94
N PRO A 299 -14.88 -8.73 -15.58
CA PRO A 299 -15.80 -7.84 -16.28
C PRO A 299 -15.48 -6.34 -16.17
N HIS A 300 -14.61 -5.95 -15.23
CA HIS A 300 -14.28 -4.57 -14.90
C HIS A 300 -12.79 -4.25 -15.08
N ALA A 301 -11.98 -5.24 -15.48
CA ALA A 301 -10.54 -5.14 -15.54
C ALA A 301 -10.02 -4.83 -16.95
N ASP A 302 -8.92 -4.09 -17.01
CA ASP A 302 -8.05 -4.05 -18.20
C ASP A 302 -7.12 -5.26 -18.14
N PHE A 303 -7.42 -6.30 -18.91
CA PHE A 303 -6.67 -7.56 -18.88
C PHE A 303 -5.20 -7.42 -19.28
N GLU A 304 -4.87 -6.49 -20.17
CA GLU A 304 -3.49 -6.26 -20.58
C GLU A 304 -2.67 -5.71 -19.42
N LEU A 305 -3.24 -4.76 -18.66
CA LEU A 305 -2.58 -4.22 -17.47
C LEU A 305 -2.43 -5.25 -16.36
N LEU A 306 -3.28 -6.28 -16.30
CA LEU A 306 -3.17 -7.35 -15.29
C LEU A 306 -2.17 -8.45 -15.64
N GLU A 307 -1.66 -8.50 -16.88
CA GLU A 307 -0.76 -9.56 -17.35
C GLU A 307 0.47 -9.80 -16.43
N PRO A 308 1.13 -8.74 -15.88
CA PRO A 308 2.27 -8.92 -15.00
C PRO A 308 1.99 -9.69 -13.69
N LEU A 309 0.71 -9.85 -13.30
CA LEU A 309 0.33 -10.52 -12.06
C LEU A 309 0.07 -12.02 -12.28
N GLY A 310 1.09 -12.84 -12.00
CA GLY A 310 1.00 -14.31 -12.11
C GLY A 310 0.34 -15.01 -10.93
N GLY A 311 0.27 -14.39 -9.75
CA GLY A 311 -0.40 -14.93 -8.56
C GLY A 311 0.32 -16.06 -7.81
N THR A 312 1.38 -16.65 -8.40
CA THR A 312 2.15 -17.77 -7.80
C THR A 312 3.51 -17.35 -7.25
N SER A 313 3.95 -16.12 -7.54
CA SER A 313 5.20 -15.50 -7.06
C SER A 313 4.97 -14.04 -6.69
N CYS A 314 5.92 -13.46 -5.96
CA CYS A 314 5.91 -12.05 -5.56
C CYS A 314 7.34 -11.49 -5.54
N GLU A 315 7.50 -10.17 -5.49
CA GLU A 315 8.83 -9.55 -5.53
C GLU A 315 9.68 -9.84 -4.28
N ALA A 316 9.08 -10.29 -3.17
CA ALA A 316 9.83 -10.79 -2.02
C ALA A 316 10.72 -12.00 -2.40
N ASP A 317 10.30 -12.83 -3.36
CA ASP A 317 11.09 -13.96 -3.85
C ASP A 317 12.37 -13.48 -4.54
N LEU A 318 12.30 -12.38 -5.30
CA LEU A 318 13.45 -11.76 -5.96
C LEU A 318 14.45 -11.21 -4.93
N GLN A 319 13.96 -10.54 -3.89
CA GLN A 319 14.81 -10.00 -2.83
C GLN A 319 15.47 -11.09 -1.98
N LEU A 320 14.79 -12.21 -1.75
CA LEU A 320 15.38 -13.35 -1.05
C LEU A 320 16.42 -14.05 -1.94
N ALA A 321 16.18 -14.15 -3.25
CA ALA A 321 17.12 -14.74 -4.21
C ALA A 321 18.43 -13.94 -4.34
N ALA A 322 18.40 -12.63 -4.06
CA ALA A 322 19.61 -11.79 -3.99
C ALA A 322 20.58 -12.22 -2.86
N GLY A 323 20.11 -12.98 -1.86
CA GLY A 323 20.95 -13.62 -0.84
C GLY A 323 21.35 -12.75 0.35
N ASP A 324 21.42 -11.43 0.18
CA ASP A 324 21.69 -10.48 1.26
C ASP A 324 20.89 -9.17 1.09
N PRO A 325 20.58 -8.45 2.19
CA PRO A 325 19.70 -7.29 2.13
C PRO A 325 20.29 -6.09 1.37
N ARG A 326 21.63 -5.97 1.27
CA ARG A 326 22.24 -4.87 0.51
C ARG A 326 22.16 -5.13 -0.98
N ALA A 327 22.41 -6.36 -1.42
CA ALA A 327 22.20 -6.78 -2.80
C ALA A 327 20.72 -6.65 -3.20
N ALA A 328 19.78 -7.05 -2.33
CA ALA A 328 18.36 -6.88 -2.55
C ALA A 328 17.96 -5.40 -2.73
N CYS A 329 18.53 -4.51 -1.92
CA CYS A 329 18.31 -3.07 -2.03
C CYS A 329 18.86 -2.49 -3.35
N ALA A 330 20.07 -2.91 -3.74
CA ALA A 330 20.70 -2.45 -4.99
C ALA A 330 19.88 -2.88 -6.21
N ASP A 331 19.44 -4.15 -6.26
CA ASP A 331 18.54 -4.65 -7.30
C ASP A 331 17.23 -3.86 -7.35
N ALA A 332 16.61 -3.62 -6.19
CA ALA A 332 15.36 -2.89 -6.13
C ALA A 332 15.49 -1.43 -6.62
N VAL A 333 16.61 -0.75 -6.32
CA VAL A 333 16.89 0.60 -6.84
C VAL A 333 16.90 0.61 -8.38
N GLU A 334 17.55 -0.38 -9.00
CA GLU A 334 17.63 -0.46 -10.47
C GLU A 334 16.28 -0.80 -11.11
N ARG A 335 15.49 -1.70 -10.50
CA ARG A 335 14.16 -2.07 -11.01
C ARG A 335 13.09 -1.01 -10.77
N SER A 336 13.29 -0.12 -9.81
CA SER A 336 12.29 0.89 -9.41
C SER A 336 11.90 1.86 -10.54
N LEU A 337 12.76 2.03 -11.55
CA LEU A 337 12.54 2.93 -12.69
C LEU A 337 12.54 2.20 -14.04
N ALA A 338 12.37 0.88 -14.05
CA ALA A 338 12.35 0.10 -15.29
C ALA A 338 11.33 0.69 -16.29
N SER A 339 11.67 0.72 -17.57
CA SER A 339 10.74 1.20 -18.60
C SER A 339 9.49 0.31 -18.62
N PRO A 340 8.26 0.88 -18.65
CA PRO A 340 7.03 0.10 -18.57
C PRO A 340 6.78 -0.80 -19.79
N GLY A 341 7.55 -0.63 -20.88
CA GLY A 341 7.44 -1.44 -22.09
C GLY A 341 6.44 -0.85 -23.08
#